data_AF-A0A7X7J512-F1
#
_entry.id   AF-A0A7X7J512-F1
#
_cell.length_a   1.000
_cell.length_b   1.000
_cell.length_c   1.000
_cell.angle_alpha   90.00
_cell.angle_beta   90.00
_cell.angle_gamma   90.00
#
_symmetry.space_group_name_H-M   'P 1'
#
loop_
_entity.id
_entity.type
_entity.pdbx_description
1 polymer ?
#
loop_
_entity_poly.entity_id
_entity_poly.type
_entity_poly.pdbx_seq_one_letter_code
_entity_poly.pdbx_strand_id
1 'polypeptide(L)'
;NGRNDGGYMSEFSQGPFRIGDELIYYYSASSWGKNAPSDKRIFGGGIFRARLRVDGFVSVAGGTLTTKTLSFTGKDLFVNAVGPVSVGVLAGDGKVLGEVSITGDSLRHEVRFGGQTLADLTGGRPVRLRFTVTPPGHLYSFTVR
;
A
#
# COMPACT_ATOMS: atom_id res chain seq x y z
N ASN A 1 26.65 -24.17 -9.05
CA ASN A 1 25.87 -23.24 -8.20
C ASN A 1 25.03 -22.27 -9.03
N GLY A 2 24.22 -22.77 -9.96
CA GLY A 2 23.21 -21.95 -10.62
C GLY A 2 21.92 -22.05 -9.80
N ARG A 3 21.50 -20.96 -9.17
CA ARG A 3 20.13 -20.86 -8.65
C ARG A 3 19.28 -20.30 -9.79
N ASN A 4 18.09 -20.84 -9.99
CA ASN A 4 17.24 -20.51 -11.15
C ASN A 4 16.77 -19.05 -11.19
N ASP A 5 17.08 -18.26 -10.15
CA ASP A 5 16.79 -16.84 -9.98
C ASP A 5 18.03 -15.93 -9.98
N GLY A 6 19.24 -16.46 -10.18
CA GLY A 6 20.50 -15.72 -9.96
C GLY A 6 21.21 -15.19 -11.22
N GLY A 7 20.75 -15.53 -12.42
CA GLY A 7 21.49 -15.24 -13.67
C GLY A 7 20.91 -14.09 -14.49
N TYR A 8 19.73 -14.32 -15.06
CA TYR A 8 19.03 -13.34 -15.90
C TYR A 8 17.53 -13.48 -15.72
N MET A 9 16.89 -12.35 -15.45
CA MET A 9 15.44 -12.23 -15.35
C MET A 9 14.90 -11.60 -16.61
N SER A 10 13.84 -12.18 -17.15
CA SER A 10 13.06 -11.60 -18.24
C SER A 10 11.64 -11.42 -17.76
N GLU A 11 11.18 -10.18 -17.81
CA GLU A 11 9.80 -9.82 -17.55
C GLU A 11 8.95 -10.06 -18.81
N PHE A 12 7.69 -10.44 -18.61
CA PHE A 12 6.73 -10.40 -19.70
C PHE A 12 6.28 -8.95 -19.89
N SER A 13 6.07 -8.50 -21.12
CA SER A 13 5.67 -7.12 -21.43
C SER A 13 4.26 -6.73 -20.95
N GLN A 14 3.59 -7.60 -20.20
CA GLN A 14 2.27 -7.37 -19.63
C GLN A 14 2.40 -6.68 -18.27
N GLY A 15 1.49 -5.77 -17.95
CA GLY A 15 1.39 -5.21 -16.60
C GLY A 15 1.06 -6.28 -15.54
N PRO A 16 1.20 -5.97 -14.24
CA PRO A 16 0.84 -6.92 -13.19
C PRO A 16 -0.61 -7.32 -13.27
N PHE A 17 -0.89 -8.61 -13.09
CA PHE A 17 -2.25 -9.09 -12.97
C PHE A 17 -2.75 -8.86 -11.54
N ARG A 18 -3.89 -8.19 -11.39
CA ARG A 18 -4.48 -7.96 -10.08
C ARG A 18 -5.43 -9.10 -9.71
N ILE A 19 -5.11 -9.82 -8.63
CA ILE A 19 -6.00 -10.82 -8.03
C ILE A 19 -6.35 -10.36 -6.62
N GLY A 20 -7.56 -9.85 -6.45
CA GLY A 20 -8.00 -9.29 -5.16
C GLY A 20 -7.07 -8.15 -4.71
N ASP A 21 -6.38 -8.39 -3.60
CA ASP A 21 -5.47 -7.45 -2.94
C ASP A 21 -3.98 -7.69 -3.26
N GLU A 22 -3.68 -8.60 -4.20
CA GLU A 22 -2.32 -8.88 -4.68
C GLU A 22 -2.13 -8.44 -6.14
N LEU A 23 -0.97 -7.86 -6.43
CA LEU A 23 -0.40 -7.68 -7.76
C LEU A 23 0.53 -8.85 -8.04
N ILE A 24 0.24 -9.57 -9.12
CA ILE A 24 0.95 -10.77 -9.54
C ILE A 24 1.83 -10.43 -10.75
N TYR A 25 3.12 -10.70 -10.60
CA TYR A 25 4.08 -10.59 -11.69
C TYR A 25 4.56 -11.99 -12.04
N TYR A 26 4.37 -12.37 -13.29
CA TYR A 26 5.08 -13.51 -13.84
C TYR A 26 6.40 -13.01 -14.41
N TYR A 27 7.45 -13.79 -14.19
CA TYR A 27 8.75 -13.53 -14.78
C TYR A 27 9.40 -14.87 -15.09
N SER A 28 10.23 -14.90 -16.12
CA SER A 28 11.15 -16.02 -16.31
C SER A 28 12.49 -15.67 -15.72
N ALA A 29 13.15 -16.65 -15.11
CA ALA A 29 14.54 -16.50 -14.70
C ALA A 29 15.33 -17.74 -15.12
N SER A 30 16.61 -17.56 -15.35
CA SER A 30 17.55 -18.61 -15.72
C SER A 30 18.78 -18.57 -14.82
N SER A 31 19.44 -19.72 -14.72
CA SER A 31 20.62 -19.92 -13.86
C SER A 31 21.84 -19.09 -14.29
N TRP A 32 21.87 -18.59 -15.53
CA TRP A 32 22.98 -17.83 -16.10
C TRP A 32 22.47 -16.77 -17.07
N GLY A 33 23.10 -15.59 -17.08
CA GLY A 33 22.75 -14.51 -18.03
C GLY A 33 23.63 -14.46 -19.27
N LYS A 34 23.55 -13.35 -20.02
CA LYS A 34 24.25 -13.14 -21.31
C LYS A 34 25.77 -13.31 -21.28
N ASN A 35 26.40 -13.26 -20.11
CA ASN A 35 27.84 -13.39 -19.91
C ASN A 35 28.24 -14.79 -19.37
N ALA A 36 27.43 -15.82 -19.62
CA ALA A 36 27.78 -17.18 -19.25
C ALA A 36 29.05 -17.65 -19.97
N PRO A 37 29.94 -18.41 -19.31
CA PRO A 37 31.05 -19.09 -19.99
C PRO A 37 30.53 -19.93 -21.16
N SER A 38 31.21 -19.86 -22.32
CA SER A 38 30.76 -20.48 -23.57
C SER A 38 30.72 -22.01 -23.53
N ASP A 39 31.50 -22.62 -22.63
CA ASP A 39 31.54 -24.06 -22.37
C ASP A 39 30.36 -24.54 -21.51
N LYS A 40 29.60 -23.61 -20.89
CA LYS A 40 28.44 -23.95 -20.08
C LYS A 40 27.16 -23.88 -20.90
N ARG A 41 26.63 -25.07 -21.23
CA ARG A 41 25.26 -25.18 -21.73
C ARG A 41 24.28 -24.71 -20.65
N ILE A 42 23.48 -23.70 -20.98
CA ILE A 42 22.50 -23.13 -20.05
C ILE A 42 21.37 -24.15 -19.86
N PHE A 43 21.49 -24.96 -18.81
CA PHE A 43 20.43 -25.81 -18.30
C PHE A 43 19.88 -25.16 -17.04
N GLY A 44 18.59 -24.82 -17.04
CA GLY A 44 17.94 -24.16 -15.91
C GLY A 44 17.30 -22.86 -16.32
N GLY A 45 15.98 -22.86 -16.23
CA GLY A 45 15.12 -21.72 -16.41
C GLY A 45 13.71 -22.12 -16.04
N GLY A 46 12.94 -21.17 -15.54
CA GLY A 46 11.56 -21.43 -15.10
C GLY A 46 10.70 -20.20 -15.24
N ILE A 47 9.40 -20.43 -15.20
CA ILE A 47 8.40 -19.38 -14.99
C ILE A 47 8.16 -19.30 -13.49
N PHE A 48 8.29 -18.09 -12.96
CA PHE A 48 8.13 -17.78 -11.55
C PHE A 48 7.02 -16.76 -11.36
N ARG A 49 6.59 -16.63 -10.10
CA ARG A 49 5.52 -15.72 -9.70
C ARG A 49 5.96 -14.91 -8.48
N ALA A 50 6.03 -13.60 -8.65
CA ALA A 50 6.15 -12.65 -7.54
C ALA A 50 4.78 -12.07 -7.17
N ARG A 51 4.63 -11.70 -5.91
CA ARG A 51 3.39 -11.12 -5.36
C ARG A 51 3.73 -9.85 -4.61
N LEU A 52 2.91 -8.82 -4.80
CA LEU A 52 3.06 -7.55 -4.12
C LEU A 52 1.71 -7.00 -3.70
N ARG A 53 1.67 -6.21 -2.62
CA ARG A 53 0.46 -5.48 -2.21
C ARG A 53 0.20 -4.33 -3.19
N VAL A 54 -1.07 -4.04 -3.48
CA VAL A 54 -1.47 -2.99 -4.44
C VAL A 54 -0.80 -1.64 -4.17
N ASP A 55 -0.69 -1.25 -2.89
CA ASP A 55 -0.04 0.01 -2.49
C ASP A 55 1.23 -0.23 -1.64
N GLY A 56 1.86 -1.40 -1.72
CA GLY A 56 2.98 -1.79 -0.84
C GLY A 56 4.36 -1.21 -1.21
N PHE A 57 4.42 -0.32 -2.20
CA PHE A 57 5.69 0.12 -2.80
C PHE A 57 6.39 1.22 -2.01
N VAL A 58 5.62 2.17 -1.48
CA VAL A 58 6.13 3.35 -0.75
C VAL A 58 5.18 3.62 0.42
N SER A 59 5.75 3.96 1.58
CA SER A 59 4.99 4.31 2.77
C SER A 59 5.54 5.56 3.43
N VAL A 60 4.68 6.29 4.14
CA VAL A 60 5.12 7.22 5.18
C VAL A 60 5.41 6.39 6.44
N ALA A 61 6.68 6.31 6.85
CA ALA A 61 7.13 5.50 8.00
C ALA A 61 7.31 6.33 9.30
N GLY A 62 6.87 7.59 9.29
CA GLY A 62 6.98 8.49 10.44
C GLY A 62 6.56 9.92 10.10
N GLY A 63 6.15 10.67 11.12
CA GLY A 63 5.80 12.08 11.01
C GLY A 63 4.30 12.33 10.82
N THR A 64 3.95 13.49 10.27
CA THR A 64 2.56 13.90 10.11
C THR A 64 2.26 14.29 8.67
N LEU A 65 1.21 13.71 8.10
CA LEU A 65 0.67 14.03 6.78
C LEU A 65 -0.71 14.63 6.94
N THR A 66 -0.93 15.83 6.41
CA THR A 66 -2.27 16.45 6.37
C THR A 66 -2.67 16.65 4.92
N THR A 67 -3.86 16.17 4.55
CA THR A 67 -4.37 16.32 3.20
C THR A 67 -4.72 17.78 2.90
N LYS A 68 -4.81 18.13 1.62
CA LYS A 68 -5.62 19.28 1.21
C LYS A 68 -7.08 19.06 1.65
N THR A 69 -7.88 20.13 1.63
CA THR A 69 -9.32 19.99 1.89
C THR A 69 -9.94 19.00 0.91
N LEU A 70 -10.60 17.99 1.46
CA LEU A 70 -11.25 16.91 0.75
C LEU A 70 -12.76 17.15 0.74
N SER A 71 -13.33 17.12 -0.46
CA SER A 71 -14.77 16.93 -0.67
C SER A 71 -14.97 15.52 -1.19
N PHE A 72 -15.89 14.77 -0.61
CA PHE A 72 -16.14 13.38 -0.96
C PHE A 72 -17.64 13.07 -0.86
N THR A 73 -18.09 12.05 -1.61
CA THR A 73 -19.48 11.57 -1.57
C THR A 73 -19.61 10.23 -0.84
N GLY A 74 -18.49 9.57 -0.54
CA GLY A 74 -18.48 8.29 0.18
C GLY A 74 -18.76 8.46 1.67
N LYS A 75 -19.14 7.37 2.32
CA LYS A 75 -19.51 7.30 3.74
C LYS A 75 -18.36 6.85 4.62
N ASP A 76 -17.64 5.83 4.18
CA ASP A 76 -16.67 5.10 4.98
C ASP A 76 -15.24 5.47 4.60
N LEU A 77 -14.37 5.59 5.61
CA LEU A 77 -12.94 5.80 5.42
C LEU A 77 -12.20 4.48 5.63
N PHE A 78 -11.44 4.07 4.63
CA PHE A 78 -10.54 2.93 4.71
C PHE A 78 -9.09 3.38 4.64
N VAL A 79 -8.23 2.79 5.46
CA VAL A 79 -6.80 3.10 5.52
C VAL A 79 -5.98 1.82 5.37
N ASN A 80 -5.02 1.84 4.45
CA ASN A 80 -4.00 0.80 4.33
C ASN A 80 -2.79 1.22 5.17
N ALA A 81 -2.57 0.54 6.29
CA ALA A 81 -1.52 0.89 7.22
C ALA A 81 -1.05 -0.29 8.07
N VAL A 82 0.20 -0.19 8.52
CA VAL A 82 0.73 -0.91 9.67
C VAL A 82 0.75 0.10 10.83
N GLY A 83 0.00 -0.18 11.90
CA GLY A 83 -0.01 0.68 13.08
C GLY A 83 1.32 0.68 13.84
N PRO A 84 1.60 1.70 14.68
CA PRO A 84 0.65 2.71 15.13
C PRO A 84 0.52 3.92 14.17
N VAL A 85 -0.72 4.24 13.81
CA VAL A 85 -1.07 5.44 13.02
C VAL A 85 -2.30 6.10 13.64
N SER A 86 -2.23 7.39 13.99
CA SER A 86 -3.41 8.17 14.37
C SER A 86 -4.03 8.83 13.14
N VAL A 87 -5.36 8.80 13.04
CA VAL A 87 -6.14 9.46 12.00
C VAL A 87 -7.04 10.49 12.65
N GLY A 88 -6.81 11.76 12.36
CA GLY A 88 -7.64 12.88 12.79
C GLY A 88 -8.41 13.49 11.63
N VAL A 89 -9.65 13.91 11.88
CA VAL A 89 -10.49 14.67 10.95
C VAL A 89 -10.51 16.12 11.41
N LEU A 90 -10.12 17.05 10.53
CA LEU A 90 -10.08 18.47 10.81
C LEU A 90 -11.14 19.20 10.01
N ALA A 91 -11.88 20.09 10.68
CA ALA A 91 -12.75 21.05 10.02
C ALA A 91 -11.93 22.13 9.26
N GLY A 92 -12.61 22.94 8.46
CA GLY A 92 -11.97 23.98 7.64
C GLY A 92 -11.19 25.04 8.43
N ASP A 93 -11.55 25.24 9.70
CA ASP A 93 -10.88 26.13 10.66
C ASP A 93 -9.71 25.45 11.42
N GLY A 94 -9.44 24.17 11.14
CA GLY A 94 -8.42 23.37 11.81
C GLY A 94 -8.88 22.68 13.09
N LYS A 95 -10.14 22.84 13.50
CA LYS A 95 -10.70 22.15 14.67
C LYS A 95 -10.74 20.63 14.44
N VAL A 96 -10.29 19.85 15.41
CA VAL A 96 -10.40 18.39 15.38
C VAL A 96 -11.86 17.99 15.63
N LEU A 97 -12.46 17.31 14.66
CA LEU A 97 -13.81 16.75 14.75
C LEU A 97 -13.80 15.36 15.39
N GLY A 98 -12.78 14.56 15.11
CA GLY A 98 -12.59 13.23 15.68
C GLY A 98 -11.19 12.72 15.41
N GLU A 99 -10.72 11.81 16.26
CA GLU A 99 -9.42 11.16 16.14
C GLU A 99 -9.52 9.69 16.57
N VAL A 100 -8.80 8.82 15.88
CA VAL A 100 -8.74 7.38 16.20
C VAL A 100 -7.38 6.81 15.86
N SER A 101 -6.91 5.89 16.70
CA SER A 101 -5.66 5.17 16.50
C SER A 101 -5.89 3.83 15.81
N ILE A 102 -5.12 3.58 14.76
CA ILE A 102 -5.04 2.32 14.04
C ILE A 102 -3.87 1.49 14.61
N THR A 103 -4.14 0.22 14.89
CA THR A 103 -3.15 -0.78 15.31
C THR A 103 -3.19 -1.99 14.38
N GLY A 104 -2.07 -2.73 14.29
CA GLY A 104 -1.97 -3.93 13.44
C GLY A 104 -1.70 -3.63 11.95
N ASP A 105 -1.59 -4.70 11.16
CA ASP A 105 -1.31 -4.65 9.71
C ASP A 105 -2.57 -5.05 8.93
N SER A 106 -3.12 -4.12 8.15
CA SER A 106 -4.24 -4.39 7.25
C SER A 106 -4.19 -3.49 6.03
N LEU A 107 -4.60 -4.06 4.91
CA LEU A 107 -4.80 -3.33 3.66
C LEU A 107 -6.04 -2.44 3.70
N ARG A 108 -6.99 -2.71 4.61
CA ARG A 108 -8.28 -2.05 4.71
C ARG A 108 -8.72 -1.95 6.17
N HIS A 109 -8.08 -1.08 6.94
CA HIS A 109 -8.61 -0.66 8.23
C HIS A 109 -9.86 0.18 8.01
N GLU A 110 -11.00 -0.29 8.49
CA GLU A 110 -12.24 0.48 8.52
C GLU A 110 -12.17 1.47 9.68
N VAL A 111 -12.20 2.77 9.37
CA VAL A 111 -12.00 3.83 10.35
C VAL A 111 -13.35 4.30 10.88
N ARG A 112 -13.53 4.16 12.20
CA ARG A 112 -14.72 4.60 12.94
C ARG A 112 -14.32 5.62 14.01
N PHE A 113 -14.97 6.77 14.03
CA PHE A 113 -14.72 7.85 14.99
C PHE A 113 -15.78 7.80 16.07
N GLY A 114 -15.48 7.20 17.23
CA GLY A 114 -16.49 6.99 18.28
C GLY A 114 -17.71 6.19 17.79
N GLY A 115 -17.50 5.25 16.87
CA GLY A 115 -18.55 4.47 16.21
C GLY A 115 -19.17 5.13 14.98
N GLN A 116 -18.87 6.40 14.69
CA GLN A 116 -19.40 7.12 13.53
C GLN A 116 -18.56 6.88 12.27
N THR A 117 -19.22 6.96 11.11
CA THR A 117 -18.57 6.97 9.80
C THR A 117 -17.91 8.33 9.52
N LEU A 118 -17.07 8.44 8.49
CA LEU A 118 -16.47 9.73 8.12
C LEU A 118 -17.56 10.72 7.68
N ALA A 119 -18.55 10.27 6.90
CA ALA A 119 -19.64 11.15 6.48
C ALA A 119 -20.51 11.61 7.66
N ASP A 120 -20.83 10.72 8.61
CA ASP A 120 -21.65 11.08 9.78
C ASP A 120 -20.94 12.10 10.67
N LEU A 121 -19.62 11.92 10.89
CA LEU A 121 -18.82 12.84 11.69
C LEU A 121 -18.74 14.25 11.06
N THR A 122 -18.62 14.29 9.74
CA THR A 122 -18.41 15.55 9.00
C THR A 122 -19.72 16.24 8.64
N GLY A 123 -20.83 15.50 8.57
CA GLY A 123 -22.11 15.99 8.05
C GLY A 123 -22.01 16.39 6.58
N GLY A 124 -21.16 15.74 5.80
CA GLY A 124 -20.93 16.04 4.38
C GLY A 124 -20.14 17.33 4.09
N ARG A 125 -19.60 17.99 5.12
CA ARG A 125 -18.78 19.19 4.96
C ARG A 125 -17.37 18.82 4.49
N PRO A 126 -16.72 19.68 3.68
CA PRO A 126 -15.31 19.49 3.34
C PRO A 126 -14.42 19.52 4.57
N VAL A 127 -13.48 18.57 4.65
CA VAL A 127 -12.57 18.39 5.79
C VAL A 127 -11.16 18.08 5.35
N ARG A 128 -10.20 18.08 6.28
CA ARG A 128 -8.86 17.55 6.05
C ARG A 128 -8.65 16.30 6.90
N LEU A 129 -7.92 15.33 6.37
CA LEU A 129 -7.46 14.19 7.14
C LEU A 129 -6.02 14.44 7.55
N ARG A 130 -5.71 14.21 8.83
CA ARG A 130 -4.38 14.28 9.40
C ARG A 130 -3.98 12.90 9.88
N PHE A 131 -2.91 12.38 9.33
CA PHE A 131 -2.32 11.12 9.71
C PHE A 131 -1.04 11.39 10.50
N THR A 132 -0.94 10.86 11.71
CA THR A 132 0.30 10.88 12.50
C THR A 132 0.83 9.47 12.57
N VAL A 133 1.97 9.23 11.93
CA VAL A 133 2.63 7.94 11.88
C VAL A 133 3.79 7.95 12.87
N THR A 134 3.80 6.98 13.78
CA THR A 134 4.89 6.81 14.75
C THR A 134 5.60 5.49 14.45
N PRO A 135 6.94 5.44 14.36
CA PRO A 135 7.64 4.17 14.23
C PRO A 135 7.20 3.18 15.32
N PRO A 136 6.93 1.89 14.98
CA PRO A 136 7.23 1.21 13.72
C PRO A 136 6.10 1.27 12.66
N GLY A 137 5.21 2.26 12.73
CA GLY A 137 4.06 2.38 11.85
C GLY A 137 4.37 2.81 10.41
N HIS A 138 3.50 2.42 9.49
CA HIS A 138 3.57 2.74 8.06
C HIS A 138 2.18 3.08 7.53
N LEU A 139 2.05 4.25 6.88
CA LEU A 139 0.86 4.61 6.10
C LEU A 139 1.15 4.42 4.61
N TYR A 140 0.33 3.63 3.93
CA TYR A 140 0.48 3.36 2.49
C TYR A 140 -0.54 4.16 1.67
N SER A 141 -1.83 4.02 1.99
CA SER A 141 -2.91 4.69 1.24
C SER A 141 -4.16 4.87 2.10
N PHE A 142 -5.09 5.70 1.62
CA PHE A 142 -6.42 5.87 2.21
C PHE A 142 -7.44 6.07 1.09
N THR A 143 -8.70 5.70 1.35
CA THR A 143 -9.79 5.84 0.39
C THR A 143 -11.10 6.11 1.11
N VAL A 144 -11.90 7.03 0.57
CA VAL A 144 -13.29 7.24 0.99
C VAL A 144 -14.22 6.53 0.01
N ARG A 145 -15.14 5.69 0.49
CA ARG A 145 -16.11 4.93 -0.32
C ARG A 145 -17.53 5.14 0.18
#